data_AF-A0AA40SML6-F1
#
_entry.id   AF-A0AA40SML6-F1
#
_cell.length_a   1.000
_cell.length_b   1.000
_cell.length_c   1.000
_cell.angle_alpha   90.00
_cell.angle_beta   90.00
_cell.angle_gamma   90.00
#
_symmetry.space_group_name_H-M   'P 1'
#
loop_
_entity.id
_entity.type
_entity.pdbx_description
1 polymer ?
#
loop_
_entity_poly.entity_id
_entity_poly.type
_entity_poly.pdbx_seq_one_letter_code
_entity_poly.pdbx_strand_id
1 'polypeptide(L)'
;MPELPEVEVVRAGLAPAVTGATIVGVTVLDERALTRHDGDGAHFEAALTGRAVRAAARRGKFLWLPLDDPSQVDAGGVDDGAGTRALVAHLGMSGQMLLRASGAPPERHERVRLDIEHPEHGELAVVFADQRTFGSLAVDHLVATPDGAPGGHGLTAASVPRQVTHIARDPLDPAFDDGVFVLRVRRTASAVKRVLLDQTAVSGIGNIYADEALWAARIHPETPGAALSGRAVRRLLAEVRAVLDKALAEGGTSFDAQYVNVNGEAGYFAHSLHAYGRTGQPCPRCGRPIVRVSFTNRSSHYCAHCQRRSRATPS
;
A
#
# COMPACT_ATOMS: atom_id res chain seq x y z
N MET A 1 -0.01 -7.79 6.95
CA MET A 1 -0.29 -7.32 5.59
C MET A 1 0.57 -6.09 5.44
N PRO A 2 1.38 -5.94 4.38
CA PRO A 2 2.01 -4.65 4.11
C PRO A 2 0.93 -3.57 4.06
N GLU A 3 1.15 -2.50 4.79
CA GLU A 3 0.31 -1.30 4.74
C GLU A 3 1.08 -0.24 3.92
N LEU A 4 0.62 1.02 3.92
CA LEU A 4 1.22 2.05 3.08
C LEU A 4 2.74 2.20 3.27
N PRO A 5 3.28 2.29 4.50
CA PRO A 5 4.70 2.49 4.70
C PRO A 5 5.56 1.37 4.11
N GLU A 6 5.16 0.11 4.29
CA GLU A 6 5.91 -1.03 3.74
C GLU A 6 5.86 -1.05 2.21
N VAL A 7 4.71 -0.73 1.61
CA VAL A 7 4.58 -0.66 0.14
C VAL A 7 5.40 0.51 -0.42
N GLU A 8 5.48 1.63 0.29
CA GLU A 8 6.33 2.75 -0.12
C GLU A 8 7.81 2.41 -0.03
N VAL A 9 8.25 1.68 0.99
CA VAL A 9 9.64 1.22 1.13
C VAL A 9 10.01 0.29 -0.03
N VAL A 10 9.11 -0.63 -0.41
CA VAL A 10 9.28 -1.47 -1.59
C VAL A 10 9.35 -0.61 -2.86
N ARG A 11 8.41 0.31 -3.07
CA ARG A 11 8.39 1.18 -4.25
C ARG A 11 9.68 2.01 -4.36
N ALA A 12 10.09 2.65 -3.27
CA ALA A 12 11.29 3.48 -3.19
C ALA A 12 12.56 2.66 -3.41
N GLY A 13 12.62 1.42 -2.91
CA GLY A 13 13.74 0.51 -3.15
C GLY A 13 13.81 -0.01 -4.59
N LEU A 14 12.66 -0.26 -5.22
CA LEU A 14 12.61 -0.71 -6.62
C LEU A 14 12.99 0.41 -7.59
N ALA A 15 12.53 1.64 -7.33
CA ALA A 15 12.58 2.74 -8.29
C ALA A 15 13.96 2.96 -8.95
N PRO A 16 15.09 2.98 -8.22
CA PRO A 16 16.42 3.19 -8.82
C PRO A 16 16.83 2.06 -9.77
N ALA A 17 16.43 0.81 -9.49
CA ALA A 17 16.80 -0.34 -10.30
C ALA A 17 15.90 -0.54 -11.52
N VAL A 18 14.62 -0.17 -11.42
CA VAL A 18 13.63 -0.45 -12.47
C VAL A 18 13.36 0.74 -13.39
N THR A 19 13.59 1.98 -12.96
CA THR A 19 13.24 3.15 -13.78
C THR A 19 14.19 3.28 -14.97
N GLY A 20 13.67 3.18 -16.19
CA GLY A 20 14.46 3.16 -17.41
C GLY A 20 14.98 1.78 -17.79
N ALA A 21 14.78 0.75 -16.96
CA ALA A 21 15.16 -0.61 -17.29
C ALA A 21 14.19 -1.24 -18.30
N THR A 22 14.73 -2.05 -19.21
CA THR A 22 13.94 -2.89 -20.11
C THR A 22 13.72 -4.26 -19.47
N ILE A 23 12.49 -4.75 -19.49
CA ILE A 23 12.17 -6.13 -19.09
C ILE A 23 12.58 -7.04 -20.25
N VAL A 24 13.67 -7.79 -20.10
CA VAL A 24 14.23 -8.66 -21.14
C VAL A 24 13.68 -10.08 -21.09
N GLY A 25 13.16 -10.49 -19.94
CA GLY A 25 12.54 -11.81 -19.75
C GLY A 25 11.54 -11.80 -18.60
N VAL A 26 10.53 -12.65 -18.72
CA VAL A 26 9.55 -12.90 -17.65
C VAL A 26 9.39 -14.40 -17.51
N THR A 27 9.37 -14.88 -16.26
CA THR A 27 9.08 -16.29 -15.96
C THR A 27 7.96 -16.34 -14.93
N VAL A 28 6.83 -16.95 -15.31
CA VAL A 28 5.72 -17.22 -14.40
C VAL A 28 5.83 -18.66 -13.87
N LEU A 29 6.20 -18.81 -12.60
CA LEU A 29 6.33 -20.11 -11.93
C LEU A 29 5.00 -20.60 -11.32
N ASP A 30 4.10 -19.68 -10.98
CA ASP A 30 2.83 -19.99 -10.31
C ASP A 30 1.75 -18.95 -10.66
N GLU A 31 0.81 -19.33 -11.53
CA GLU A 31 -0.26 -18.44 -12.02
C GLU A 31 -1.21 -17.93 -10.94
N ARG A 32 -1.18 -18.50 -9.71
CA ARG A 32 -1.94 -17.93 -8.58
C ARG A 32 -1.47 -16.52 -8.20
N ALA A 33 -0.26 -16.12 -8.62
CA ALA A 33 0.19 -14.74 -8.53
C ALA A 33 -0.52 -13.80 -9.53
N LEU A 34 -1.20 -14.32 -10.54
CA LEU A 34 -1.85 -13.55 -11.60
C LEU A 34 -3.37 -13.44 -11.43
N THR A 35 -3.89 -13.64 -10.20
CA THR A 35 -5.34 -13.62 -9.92
C THR A 35 -6.06 -12.32 -10.29
N ARG A 36 -5.35 -11.21 -10.46
CA ARG A 36 -5.86 -9.91 -10.90
C ARG A 36 -5.55 -9.58 -12.35
N HIS A 37 -4.87 -10.46 -13.07
CA HIS A 37 -4.47 -10.23 -14.44
C HIS A 37 -5.55 -10.76 -15.39
N ASP A 38 -5.89 -9.96 -16.40
CA ASP A 38 -6.75 -10.40 -17.50
C ASP A 38 -5.90 -11.21 -18.49
N GLY A 39 -5.70 -12.49 -18.21
CA GLY A 39 -4.90 -13.41 -19.04
C GLY A 39 -4.21 -14.50 -18.24
N ASP A 40 -3.58 -15.44 -18.96
CA ASP A 40 -2.73 -16.49 -18.38
C ASP A 40 -1.26 -16.03 -18.27
N GLY A 41 -0.37 -16.94 -17.82
CA GLY A 41 1.06 -16.64 -17.70
C GLY A 41 1.69 -16.22 -19.03
N ALA A 42 1.31 -16.86 -20.14
CA ALA A 42 1.86 -16.54 -21.46
C ALA A 42 1.45 -15.13 -21.92
N HIS A 43 0.19 -14.74 -21.69
CA HIS A 43 -0.25 -13.37 -21.96
C HIS A 43 0.51 -12.34 -21.11
N PHE A 44 0.72 -12.64 -19.83
CA PHE A 44 1.48 -11.77 -18.92
C PHE A 44 2.94 -11.60 -19.38
N GLU A 45 3.62 -12.68 -19.75
CA GLU A 45 4.99 -12.68 -20.27
C GLU A 45 5.10 -11.85 -21.56
N ALA A 46 4.19 -12.07 -22.51
CA ALA A 46 4.15 -11.34 -23.78
C ALA A 46 3.85 -9.84 -23.60
N ALA A 47 3.05 -9.48 -22.61
CA ALA A 47 2.69 -8.09 -22.33
C ALA A 47 3.84 -7.27 -21.72
N LEU A 48 4.82 -7.93 -21.09
CA LEU A 48 5.92 -7.29 -20.38
C LEU A 48 7.26 -7.36 -21.10
N THR A 49 7.54 -8.47 -21.79
CA THR A 49 8.84 -8.68 -22.44
C THR A 49 9.09 -7.60 -23.51
N GLY A 50 10.29 -7.01 -23.47
CA GLY A 50 10.72 -5.91 -24.32
C GLY A 50 10.23 -4.52 -23.91
N ARG A 51 9.46 -4.39 -22.81
CA ARG A 51 8.94 -3.09 -22.34
C ARG A 51 9.92 -2.40 -21.40
N ALA A 52 10.08 -1.10 -21.57
CA ALA A 52 10.81 -0.26 -20.65
C ALA A 52 9.89 0.24 -19.51
N VAL A 53 10.35 0.11 -18.27
CA VAL A 53 9.67 0.67 -17.11
C VAL A 53 9.97 2.16 -17.01
N ARG A 54 8.94 2.99 -16.89
CA ARG A 54 9.07 4.46 -16.90
C ARG A 54 9.32 5.07 -15.52
N ALA A 55 8.79 4.44 -14.47
CA ALA A 55 8.87 4.90 -13.09
C ALA A 55 8.33 3.82 -12.15
N ALA A 56 8.32 4.10 -10.85
CA ALA A 56 7.59 3.32 -9.85
C ALA A 56 6.68 4.22 -9.00
N ALA A 57 5.39 3.88 -8.97
CA ALA A 57 4.36 4.63 -8.25
C ALA A 57 3.57 3.79 -7.26
N ARG A 58 2.85 4.47 -6.36
CA ARG A 58 2.01 3.86 -5.32
C ARG A 58 0.76 4.69 -5.03
N ARG A 59 -0.36 4.00 -4.76
CA ARG A 59 -1.57 4.56 -4.14
C ARG A 59 -2.07 3.59 -3.08
N GLY A 60 -2.15 4.05 -1.83
CA GLY A 60 -2.46 3.17 -0.71
C GLY A 60 -1.51 1.98 -0.63
N LYS A 61 -2.04 0.77 -0.85
CA LYS A 61 -1.32 -0.51 -0.75
C LYS A 61 -1.04 -1.17 -2.11
N PHE A 62 -1.32 -0.46 -3.20
CA PHE A 62 -0.96 -0.86 -4.55
C PHE A 62 0.29 -0.10 -4.97
N LEU A 63 1.19 -0.79 -5.66
CA LEU A 63 2.29 -0.19 -6.41
C LEU A 63 2.16 -0.56 -7.88
N TRP A 64 2.65 0.29 -8.77
CA TRP A 64 2.69 -0.03 -10.20
C TRP A 64 3.89 0.59 -10.89
N LEU A 65 4.28 -0.04 -11.99
CA LEU A 65 5.37 0.36 -12.88
C LEU A 65 4.77 0.66 -14.25
N PRO A 66 4.58 1.95 -14.63
CA PRO A 66 4.16 2.30 -15.98
C PRO A 66 5.16 1.76 -16.99
N LEU A 67 4.65 1.19 -18.07
CA LEU A 67 5.42 0.61 -19.16
C LEU A 67 5.45 1.59 -20.33
N ASP A 68 6.47 1.55 -21.15
CA ASP A 68 6.44 2.25 -22.41
C ASP A 68 5.39 1.69 -23.39
N ASP A 69 4.92 2.57 -24.27
CA ASP A 69 4.12 2.16 -25.41
C ASP A 69 4.95 2.35 -26.70
N PRO A 70 5.46 1.26 -27.31
CA PRO A 70 6.13 1.26 -28.60
C PRO A 70 5.24 1.77 -29.74
N SER A 71 3.91 1.67 -29.60
CA SER A 71 2.97 2.12 -30.64
C SER A 71 2.80 3.65 -30.68
N GLN A 72 3.28 4.37 -29.66
CA GLN A 72 3.21 5.84 -29.59
C GLN A 72 4.48 6.54 -30.13
N VAL A 73 5.51 5.81 -30.59
CA VAL A 73 6.79 6.42 -30.99
C VAL A 73 6.78 6.97 -32.42
N ASP A 74 5.84 6.53 -33.28
CA ASP A 74 5.83 6.88 -34.73
C ASP A 74 4.64 7.75 -35.19
N ALA A 75 3.64 7.98 -34.35
CA ALA A 75 2.47 8.77 -34.73
C ALA A 75 2.47 10.10 -33.96
N GLY A 76 2.65 11.22 -34.66
CA GLY A 76 2.27 12.56 -34.17
C GLY A 76 0.74 12.70 -34.00
N GLY A 77 0.10 11.68 -33.43
CA GLY A 77 -1.33 11.49 -33.27
C GLY A 77 -1.79 11.84 -31.86
N VAL A 78 -3.05 12.26 -31.80
CA VAL A 78 -3.81 12.55 -30.59
C VAL A 78 -3.93 11.28 -29.76
N ASP A 79 -3.60 11.37 -28.46
CA ASP A 79 -3.82 10.36 -27.43
C ASP A 79 -5.28 9.87 -27.48
N ASP A 80 -5.49 8.68 -28.02
CA ASP A 80 -6.77 8.03 -28.28
C ASP A 80 -7.33 7.29 -27.04
N GLY A 81 -6.76 7.55 -25.86
CA GLY A 81 -7.30 7.07 -24.58
C GLY A 81 -7.17 5.57 -24.37
N ALA A 82 -6.52 4.84 -25.29
CA ALA A 82 -5.95 3.52 -25.05
C ALA A 82 -4.71 3.69 -24.17
N GLY A 83 -4.94 4.03 -22.91
CA GLY A 83 -3.89 4.48 -21.99
C GLY A 83 -2.73 3.49 -21.90
N THR A 84 -1.53 4.07 -21.80
CA THR A 84 -0.28 3.41 -21.45
C THR A 84 -0.50 2.32 -20.39
N ARG A 85 0.10 1.14 -20.57
CA ARG A 85 -0.06 0.01 -19.63
C ARG A 85 0.85 0.16 -18.42
N ALA A 86 0.56 -0.56 -17.35
CA ALA A 86 1.43 -0.67 -16.19
C ALA A 86 1.45 -2.10 -15.65
N LEU A 87 2.61 -2.53 -15.13
CA LEU A 87 2.68 -3.67 -14.22
C LEU A 87 2.20 -3.22 -12.85
N VAL A 88 1.08 -3.76 -12.39
CA VAL A 88 0.48 -3.50 -11.08
C VAL A 88 0.82 -4.62 -10.13
N ALA A 89 1.16 -4.29 -8.89
CA ALA A 89 1.37 -5.25 -7.82
C ALA A 89 0.59 -4.88 -6.56
N HIS A 90 0.02 -5.90 -5.93
CA HIS A 90 -0.56 -5.84 -4.59
C HIS A 90 0.07 -6.95 -3.76
N LEU A 91 0.80 -6.59 -2.69
CA LEU A 91 1.61 -7.55 -1.93
C LEU A 91 0.80 -8.53 -1.07
N GLY A 92 -0.51 -8.32 -0.92
CA GLY A 92 -1.37 -9.22 -0.15
C GLY A 92 -0.90 -9.30 1.29
N MET A 93 -0.79 -10.50 1.87
CA MET A 93 -0.35 -10.67 3.26
C MET A 93 1.15 -10.91 3.40
N SER A 94 1.81 -11.56 2.45
CA SER A 94 3.20 -12.04 2.55
C SER A 94 3.99 -11.89 1.26
N GLY A 95 3.43 -11.17 0.29
CA GLY A 95 4.10 -10.88 -0.97
C GLY A 95 5.29 -9.95 -0.74
N GLN A 96 6.37 -10.24 -1.42
CA GLN A 96 7.62 -9.50 -1.42
C GLN A 96 8.01 -9.20 -2.86
N MET A 97 8.56 -8.01 -3.11
CA MET A 97 9.22 -7.66 -4.37
C MET A 97 10.70 -7.48 -4.05
N LEU A 98 11.54 -8.31 -4.65
CA LEU A 98 12.94 -8.47 -4.28
C LEU A 98 13.83 -8.15 -5.50
N LEU A 99 14.91 -7.42 -5.29
CA LEU A 99 15.96 -7.23 -6.28
C LEU A 99 17.05 -8.28 -6.10
N ARG A 100 17.43 -8.93 -7.18
CA ARG A 100 18.48 -9.95 -7.21
C ARG A 100 19.43 -9.71 -8.37
N ALA A 101 20.64 -10.24 -8.23
CA ALA A 101 21.55 -10.31 -9.36
C ALA A 101 20.96 -11.20 -10.45
N SER A 102 21.27 -10.89 -11.71
CA SER A 102 20.97 -11.76 -12.85
C SER A 102 21.49 -13.19 -12.58
N GLY A 103 20.68 -14.20 -12.88
CA GLY A 103 21.01 -15.61 -12.65
C GLY A 103 21.05 -16.07 -11.19
N ALA A 104 20.65 -15.25 -10.22
CA ALA A 104 20.57 -15.67 -8.82
C ALA A 104 19.65 -16.90 -8.64
N PRO A 105 19.97 -17.81 -7.69
CA PRO A 105 19.12 -18.96 -7.39
C PRO A 105 17.66 -18.55 -7.09
N PRO A 106 16.67 -19.41 -7.40
CA PRO A 106 15.28 -19.12 -7.11
C PRO A 106 15.02 -18.85 -5.63
N GLU A 107 14.19 -17.85 -5.35
CA GLU A 107 13.75 -17.53 -4.01
C GLU A 107 12.78 -18.58 -3.48
N ARG A 108 12.75 -18.74 -2.16
CA ARG A 108 11.74 -19.59 -1.54
C ARG A 108 10.36 -18.95 -1.74
N HIS A 109 9.43 -19.72 -2.31
CA HIS A 109 8.09 -19.23 -2.69
C HIS A 109 8.10 -18.20 -3.80
N GLU A 110 9.13 -18.20 -4.66
CA GLU A 110 9.13 -17.45 -5.91
C GLU A 110 7.90 -17.81 -6.75
N ARG A 111 7.25 -16.78 -7.31
CA ARG A 111 6.04 -16.92 -8.13
C ARG A 111 6.24 -16.35 -9.52
N VAL A 112 6.89 -15.19 -9.61
CA VAL A 112 7.18 -14.52 -10.87
C VAL A 112 8.58 -13.91 -10.78
N ARG A 113 9.34 -14.01 -11.87
CA ARG A 113 10.64 -13.35 -12.07
C ARG A 113 10.56 -12.47 -13.30
N LEU A 114 11.09 -11.24 -13.18
CA LEU A 114 11.30 -10.32 -14.28
C LEU A 114 12.81 -10.09 -14.38
N ASP A 115 13.42 -10.57 -15.45
CA ASP A 115 14.81 -10.24 -15.77
C ASP A 115 14.80 -8.88 -16.47
N ILE A 116 15.60 -7.95 -15.96
CA ILE A 116 15.65 -6.56 -16.42
C ILE A 116 17.09 -6.17 -16.78
N GLU A 117 17.23 -5.32 -17.79
CA GLU A 117 18.48 -4.69 -18.16
C GLU A 117 18.37 -3.18 -17.95
N HIS A 118 19.13 -2.64 -17.00
CA HIS A 118 19.16 -1.22 -16.69
C HIS A 118 20.38 -0.55 -17.35
N PRO A 119 20.22 0.60 -18.03
CA PRO A 119 21.33 1.28 -18.73
C PRO A 119 22.56 1.58 -17.85
N GLU A 120 22.34 1.85 -16.56
CA GLU A 120 23.42 2.20 -15.61
C GLU A 120 23.76 1.07 -14.63
N HIS A 121 22.86 0.12 -14.41
CA HIS A 121 23.00 -0.90 -13.36
C HIS A 121 23.21 -2.32 -13.93
N GLY A 122 23.14 -2.47 -15.25
CA GLY A 122 23.29 -3.74 -15.94
C GLY A 122 22.11 -4.67 -15.69
N GLU A 123 22.38 -5.98 -15.74
CA GLU A 123 21.37 -7.01 -15.59
C GLU A 123 21.00 -7.27 -14.12
N LEU A 124 19.70 -7.22 -13.83
CA LEU A 124 19.12 -7.51 -12.52
C LEU A 124 17.87 -8.37 -12.70
N ALA A 125 17.38 -8.93 -11.60
CA ALA A 125 16.10 -9.62 -11.56
C ALA A 125 15.20 -8.99 -10.49
N VAL A 126 13.94 -8.73 -10.86
CA VAL A 126 12.85 -8.39 -9.93
C VAL A 126 12.05 -9.64 -9.66
N VAL A 127 12.04 -10.09 -8.42
CA VAL A 127 11.44 -11.35 -7.99
C VAL A 127 10.22 -11.08 -7.11
N PHE A 128 9.08 -11.63 -7.50
CA PHE A 128 7.87 -11.66 -6.68
C PHE A 128 7.78 -13.01 -5.97
N ALA A 129 7.94 -13.00 -4.64
CA ALA A 129 7.80 -14.16 -3.78
C ALA A 129 6.56 -13.99 -2.89
N ASP A 130 5.76 -15.05 -2.73
CA ASP A 130 4.61 -15.01 -1.83
C ASP A 130 4.29 -16.39 -1.24
N GLN A 131 4.50 -16.53 0.06
CA GLN A 131 4.21 -17.76 0.79
C GLN A 131 2.71 -18.11 0.81
N ARG A 132 1.82 -17.12 0.92
CA ARG A 132 0.38 -17.33 1.12
C ARG A 132 -0.45 -17.18 -0.15
N THR A 133 0.19 -16.83 -1.27
CA THR A 133 -0.44 -16.65 -2.59
C THR A 133 -1.67 -15.74 -2.54
N PHE A 134 -1.57 -14.65 -1.77
CA PHE A 134 -2.61 -13.61 -1.62
C PHE A 134 -2.21 -12.30 -2.29
N GLY A 135 -0.92 -12.10 -2.55
CA GLY A 135 -0.45 -11.04 -3.40
C GLY A 135 -0.69 -11.38 -4.86
N SER A 136 -0.67 -10.35 -5.70
CA SER A 136 -0.90 -10.51 -7.12
C SER A 136 -0.18 -9.47 -7.95
N LEU A 137 0.29 -9.90 -9.12
CA LEU A 137 0.75 -9.07 -10.23
C LEU A 137 -0.30 -9.07 -11.35
N ALA A 138 -0.37 -7.98 -12.09
CA ALA A 138 -1.20 -7.85 -13.28
C ALA A 138 -0.64 -6.79 -14.22
N VAL A 139 -0.75 -6.99 -15.53
CA VAL A 139 -0.68 -5.87 -16.48
C VAL A 139 -2.08 -5.27 -16.60
N ASP A 140 -2.18 -3.95 -16.44
CA ASP A 140 -3.44 -3.21 -16.51
C ASP A 140 -3.26 -1.89 -17.27
N HIS A 141 -4.36 -1.33 -17.77
CA HIS A 141 -4.37 -0.03 -18.44
C HIS A 141 -4.36 1.11 -17.42
N LEU A 142 -3.59 2.16 -17.71
CA LEU A 142 -3.72 3.42 -17.00
C LEU A 142 -4.93 4.20 -17.54
N VAL A 143 -5.73 4.74 -16.63
CA VAL A 143 -6.87 5.61 -16.94
C VAL A 143 -6.74 6.91 -16.16
N ALA A 144 -7.33 7.97 -16.69
CA ALA A 144 -7.32 9.27 -16.03
C ALA A 144 -7.92 9.20 -14.62
N THR A 145 -7.32 9.94 -13.70
CA THR A 145 -7.87 10.15 -12.36
C THR A 145 -9.15 10.99 -12.43
N PRO A 146 -10.18 10.69 -11.61
CA PRO A 146 -11.43 11.45 -11.64
C PRO A 146 -11.29 12.93 -11.27
N ASP A 147 -10.27 13.29 -10.49
CA ASP A 147 -10.00 14.64 -10.00
C ASP A 147 -8.92 15.37 -10.81
N GLY A 148 -8.37 14.74 -11.86
CA GLY A 148 -7.33 15.32 -12.71
C GLY A 148 -5.98 15.55 -12.03
N ALA A 149 -5.83 15.15 -10.76
CA ALA A 149 -4.59 15.29 -10.01
C ALA A 149 -3.70 14.05 -10.16
N PRO A 150 -2.38 14.12 -9.87
CA PRO A 150 -1.48 12.98 -9.99
C PRO A 150 -2.03 11.69 -9.39
N GLY A 151 -1.80 10.56 -10.06
CA GLY A 151 -2.38 9.26 -9.73
C GLY A 151 -1.87 8.66 -8.41
N GLY A 152 -0.70 9.04 -7.94
CA GLY A 152 -0.17 8.54 -6.69
C GLY A 152 1.22 9.06 -6.43
N HIS A 153 1.82 8.59 -5.36
CA HIS A 153 3.19 8.95 -5.03
C HIS A 153 4.17 8.35 -6.03
N GLY A 154 5.20 9.11 -6.42
CA GLY A 154 6.22 8.69 -7.39
C GLY A 154 5.92 9.01 -8.87
N LEU A 155 4.78 9.63 -9.17
CA LEU A 155 4.43 10.08 -10.52
C LEU A 155 3.73 11.45 -10.49
N THR A 156 3.90 12.23 -11.55
CA THR A 156 3.16 13.47 -11.81
C THR A 156 1.96 13.28 -12.74
N ALA A 157 1.91 12.14 -13.46
CA ALA A 157 0.83 11.82 -14.37
C ALA A 157 -0.50 11.66 -13.63
N ALA A 158 -1.56 12.26 -14.18
CA ALA A 158 -2.92 12.19 -13.64
C ALA A 158 -3.64 10.89 -14.02
N SER A 159 -2.97 9.74 -13.89
CA SER A 159 -3.50 8.43 -14.26
C SER A 159 -3.19 7.34 -13.23
N VAL A 160 -4.08 6.34 -13.14
CA VAL A 160 -3.95 5.17 -12.27
C VAL A 160 -4.35 3.91 -13.02
N PRO A 161 -3.88 2.71 -12.61
CA PRO A 161 -4.41 1.47 -13.16
C PRO A 161 -5.93 1.39 -12.97
N ARG A 162 -6.65 0.82 -13.94
CA ARG A 162 -8.12 0.65 -13.87
C ARG A 162 -8.56 0.00 -12.57
N GLN A 163 -7.84 -1.02 -12.11
CA GLN A 163 -8.12 -1.73 -10.87
C GLN A 163 -7.94 -0.87 -9.60
N VAL A 164 -7.26 0.27 -9.69
CA VAL A 164 -6.97 1.18 -8.57
C VAL A 164 -7.93 2.37 -8.53
N THR A 165 -8.77 2.56 -9.55
CA THR A 165 -9.71 3.69 -9.67
C THR A 165 -10.65 3.88 -8.47
N HIS A 166 -11.09 2.79 -7.84
CA HIS A 166 -11.98 2.81 -6.67
C HIS A 166 -11.23 3.00 -5.33
N ILE A 167 -9.91 3.00 -5.35
CA ILE A 167 -9.06 3.19 -4.18
C ILE A 167 -8.92 4.69 -3.92
N ALA A 168 -9.29 5.12 -2.71
CA ALA A 168 -9.16 6.50 -2.29
C ALA A 168 -7.69 6.95 -2.26
N ARG A 169 -7.46 8.26 -2.26
CA ARG A 169 -6.14 8.81 -1.93
C ARG A 169 -5.76 8.42 -0.49
N ASP A 170 -4.48 8.21 -0.26
CA ASP A 170 -3.97 8.02 1.09
C ASP A 170 -3.69 9.37 1.77
N PRO A 171 -3.61 9.42 3.11
CA PRO A 171 -3.51 10.68 3.85
C PRO A 171 -2.25 11.52 3.56
N LEU A 172 -1.21 10.92 2.97
CA LEU A 172 0.05 11.60 2.65
C LEU A 172 0.07 12.17 1.23
N ASP A 173 -0.93 11.85 0.41
CA ASP A 173 -1.09 12.41 -0.92
C ASP A 173 -1.41 13.92 -0.83
N PRO A 174 -0.64 14.81 -1.50
CA PRO A 174 -0.92 16.24 -1.51
C PRO A 174 -2.30 16.63 -2.04
N ALA A 175 -2.92 15.78 -2.87
CA ALA A 175 -4.27 15.98 -3.38
C ALA A 175 -5.36 15.38 -2.47
N PHE A 176 -5.01 14.87 -1.29
CA PHE A 176 -5.99 14.38 -0.31
C PHE A 176 -6.83 15.54 0.27
N ASP A 177 -8.15 15.44 0.16
CA ASP A 177 -9.07 16.44 0.71
C ASP A 177 -9.49 16.11 2.15
N ASP A 178 -8.86 16.81 3.10
CA ASP A 178 -9.16 16.74 4.54
C ASP A 178 -10.64 17.03 4.85
N GLY A 179 -11.23 18.00 4.16
CA GLY A 179 -12.62 18.43 4.36
C GLY A 179 -13.60 17.32 4.00
N VAL A 180 -13.42 16.70 2.83
CA VAL A 180 -14.23 15.57 2.35
C VAL A 180 -14.08 14.38 3.29
N PHE A 181 -12.87 14.05 3.73
CA PHE A 181 -12.66 12.96 4.69
C PHE A 181 -13.37 13.23 6.02
N VAL A 182 -13.23 14.44 6.58
CA VAL A 182 -13.90 14.83 7.83
C VAL A 182 -15.42 14.74 7.71
N LEU A 183 -15.99 15.21 6.60
CA LEU A 183 -17.43 15.11 6.34
C LEU A 183 -17.89 13.65 6.22
N ARG A 184 -17.13 12.81 5.49
CA ARG A 184 -17.42 11.39 5.32
C ARG A 184 -17.45 10.64 6.65
N VAL A 185 -16.43 10.82 7.50
CA VAL A 185 -16.38 10.21 8.84
C VAL A 185 -17.58 10.64 9.69
N ARG A 186 -17.92 11.93 9.68
CA ARG A 186 -19.00 12.47 10.53
C ARG A 186 -20.41 12.09 10.09
N ARG A 187 -20.58 11.51 8.90
CA ARG A 187 -21.88 11.10 8.38
C ARG A 187 -22.18 9.62 8.56
N THR A 188 -21.21 8.81 8.98
CA THR A 188 -21.38 7.36 9.08
C THR A 188 -21.63 6.91 10.52
N ALA A 189 -22.60 6.01 10.69
CA ALA A 189 -22.82 5.28 11.94
C ALA A 189 -21.77 4.18 12.18
N SER A 190 -20.93 3.88 11.18
CA SER A 190 -19.86 2.90 11.32
C SER A 190 -18.83 3.33 12.36
N ALA A 191 -18.27 2.35 13.08
CA ALA A 191 -17.11 2.54 13.94
C ALA A 191 -15.96 3.23 13.17
N VAL A 192 -15.32 4.22 13.77
CA VAL A 192 -14.24 5.00 13.14
C VAL A 192 -13.08 4.11 12.68
N LYS A 193 -12.74 3.05 13.44
CA LYS A 193 -11.72 2.08 13.00
C LYS A 193 -12.12 1.39 11.69
N ARG A 194 -13.40 1.09 11.49
CA ARG A 194 -13.89 0.50 10.22
C ARG A 194 -13.69 1.47 9.05
N VAL A 195 -13.92 2.77 9.27
CA VAL A 195 -13.69 3.81 8.25
C VAL A 195 -12.22 3.91 7.88
N LEU A 196 -11.31 3.85 8.85
CA LEU A 196 -9.86 3.86 8.59
C LEU A 196 -9.39 2.63 7.81
N LEU A 197 -10.05 1.48 7.96
CA LEU A 197 -9.69 0.25 7.24
C LEU A 197 -10.31 0.16 5.83
N ASP A 198 -11.28 1.02 5.53
CA ASP A 198 -11.96 1.05 4.24
C ASP A 198 -11.12 1.80 3.20
N GLN A 199 -10.53 1.04 2.26
CA GLN A 199 -9.64 1.58 1.23
C GLN A 199 -10.37 2.49 0.20
N THR A 200 -11.71 2.49 0.19
CA THR A 200 -12.53 3.44 -0.60
C THR A 200 -12.81 4.73 0.17
N ALA A 201 -12.66 4.70 1.49
CA ALA A 201 -12.81 5.86 2.37
C ALA A 201 -11.51 6.65 2.48
N VAL A 202 -10.41 5.92 2.76
CA VAL A 202 -9.03 6.38 2.90
C VAL A 202 -8.11 5.17 2.68
N SER A 203 -7.14 5.27 1.77
CA SER A 203 -6.30 4.11 1.46
C SER A 203 -5.02 4.08 2.28
N GLY A 204 -4.34 2.93 2.27
CA GLY A 204 -3.01 2.79 2.85
C GLY A 204 -3.00 2.40 4.33
N ILE A 205 -4.02 2.78 5.09
CA ILE A 205 -4.14 2.42 6.50
C ILE A 205 -4.64 0.98 6.63
N GLY A 206 -3.95 0.15 7.42
CA GLY A 206 -4.41 -1.18 7.81
C GLY A 206 -4.54 -1.29 9.33
N ASN A 207 -4.40 -2.51 9.84
CA ASN A 207 -4.76 -2.81 11.22
C ASN A 207 -3.78 -2.21 12.22
N ILE A 208 -2.49 -2.17 11.87
CA ILE A 208 -1.43 -1.63 12.72
C ILE A 208 -1.60 -0.13 12.86
N TYR A 209 -1.55 0.59 11.73
CA TYR A 209 -1.57 2.05 11.75
C TYR A 209 -2.93 2.60 12.19
N ALA A 210 -4.04 1.87 12.00
CA ALA A 210 -5.32 2.25 12.59
C ALA A 210 -5.31 2.18 14.13
N ASP A 211 -4.81 1.09 14.73
CA ASP A 211 -4.73 0.97 16.20
C ASP A 211 -3.81 2.05 16.80
N GLU A 212 -2.65 2.28 16.19
CA GLU A 212 -1.68 3.29 16.62
C GLU A 212 -2.26 4.72 16.53
N ALA A 213 -2.85 5.07 15.39
CA ALA A 213 -3.43 6.41 15.20
C ALA A 213 -4.61 6.67 16.14
N LEU A 214 -5.46 5.67 16.39
CA LEU A 214 -6.57 5.78 17.34
C LEU A 214 -6.07 5.93 18.78
N TRP A 215 -5.00 5.21 19.15
CA TRP A 215 -4.35 5.36 20.45
C TRP A 215 -3.76 6.75 20.64
N ALA A 216 -3.08 7.26 19.62
CA ALA A 216 -2.48 8.59 19.60
C ALA A 216 -3.57 9.66 19.73
N ALA A 217 -4.63 9.58 18.92
CA ALA A 217 -5.77 10.49 18.92
C ALA A 217 -6.69 10.38 20.15
N ARG A 218 -6.48 9.36 20.99
CA ARG A 218 -7.29 9.02 22.18
C ARG A 218 -8.75 8.70 21.86
N ILE A 219 -9.00 8.04 20.73
CA ILE A 219 -10.35 7.68 20.27
C ILE A 219 -10.55 6.18 20.41
N HIS A 220 -11.70 5.78 20.97
CA HIS A 220 -12.06 4.37 21.06
C HIS A 220 -12.35 3.80 19.66
N PRO A 221 -11.83 2.62 19.29
CA PRO A 221 -11.94 2.10 17.91
C PRO A 221 -13.39 1.92 17.43
N GLU A 222 -14.30 1.58 18.35
CA GLU A 222 -15.73 1.40 18.07
C GLU A 222 -16.58 2.68 18.19
N THR A 223 -15.99 3.86 18.42
CA THR A 223 -16.76 5.10 18.41
C THR A 223 -17.36 5.33 17.02
N PRO A 224 -18.70 5.50 16.88
CA PRO A 224 -19.32 5.81 15.60
C PRO A 224 -18.74 7.10 15.02
N GLY A 225 -18.47 7.13 13.71
CA GLY A 225 -17.94 8.33 13.04
C GLY A 225 -18.84 9.56 13.26
N ALA A 226 -20.15 9.38 13.22
CA ALA A 226 -21.16 10.41 13.49
C ALA A 226 -21.15 10.95 14.94
N ALA A 227 -20.56 10.22 15.89
CA ALA A 227 -20.38 10.67 17.27
C ALA A 227 -19.11 11.54 17.46
N LEU A 228 -18.25 11.65 16.45
CA LEU A 228 -17.03 12.45 16.51
C LEU A 228 -17.28 13.89 16.07
N SER A 229 -16.75 14.84 16.84
CA SER A 229 -16.68 16.24 16.40
C SER A 229 -15.70 16.40 15.23
N GLY A 230 -15.89 17.41 14.39
CA GLY A 230 -14.94 17.70 13.30
C GLY A 230 -13.52 17.97 13.80
N ARG A 231 -13.37 18.55 14.99
CA ARG A 231 -12.06 18.71 15.65
C ARG A 231 -11.43 17.37 16.01
N ALA A 232 -12.22 16.41 16.52
CA ALA A 232 -11.73 15.08 16.85
C ALA A 232 -11.29 14.31 15.59
N VAL A 233 -12.04 14.43 14.48
CA VAL A 233 -11.66 13.77 13.22
C VAL A 233 -10.40 14.41 12.62
N ARG A 234 -10.28 15.74 12.63
CA ARG A 234 -9.04 16.42 12.20
C ARG A 234 -7.83 16.02 13.04
N ARG A 235 -8.00 15.91 14.36
CA ARG A 235 -6.94 15.37 15.23
C ARG A 235 -6.58 13.93 14.84
N LEU A 236 -7.56 13.07 14.61
CA LEU A 236 -7.31 11.70 14.15
C LEU A 236 -6.52 11.67 12.84
N LEU A 237 -6.89 12.50 11.86
CA LEU A 237 -6.19 12.56 10.59
C LEU A 237 -4.73 13.04 10.76
N ALA A 238 -4.49 14.02 11.62
CA ALA A 238 -3.14 14.47 11.95
C ALA A 238 -2.29 13.35 12.59
N GLU A 239 -2.87 12.59 13.52
CA GLU A 239 -2.19 11.45 14.17
C GLU A 239 -1.96 10.28 13.19
N VAL A 240 -2.88 10.06 12.26
CA VAL A 240 -2.67 9.10 11.15
C VAL A 240 -1.44 9.49 10.34
N ARG A 241 -1.34 10.74 9.90
CA ARG A 241 -0.19 11.24 9.13
C ARG A 241 1.10 11.09 9.93
N ALA A 242 1.13 11.55 11.18
CA ALA A 242 2.30 11.45 12.04
C ALA A 242 2.79 10.00 12.25
N VAL A 243 1.86 9.06 12.42
CA VAL A 243 2.18 7.63 12.56
C VAL A 243 2.74 7.05 11.24
N LEU A 244 2.14 7.39 10.10
CA LEU A 244 2.62 6.94 8.79
C LEU A 244 3.98 7.53 8.44
N ASP A 245 4.20 8.82 8.69
CA ASP A 245 5.48 9.50 8.46
C ASP A 245 6.59 8.92 9.33
N LYS A 246 6.30 8.66 10.61
CA LYS A 246 7.25 7.99 11.50
C LYS A 246 7.58 6.59 10.99
N ALA A 247 6.58 5.85 10.50
CA ALA A 247 6.80 4.53 9.93
C ALA A 247 7.67 4.57 8.68
N LEU A 248 7.43 5.52 7.78
CA LEU A 248 8.27 5.73 6.60
C LEU A 248 9.71 6.08 6.95
N ALA A 249 9.93 6.94 7.95
CA ALA A 249 11.27 7.32 8.40
C ALA A 249 12.07 6.15 8.98
N GLU A 250 11.40 5.14 9.55
CA GLU A 250 12.04 3.93 10.12
C GLU A 250 12.10 2.76 9.11
N GLY A 251 11.73 2.98 7.84
CA GLY A 251 11.73 1.95 6.80
C GLY A 251 10.55 0.97 6.88
N GLY A 252 9.46 1.38 7.53
CA GLY A 252 8.26 0.57 7.75
C GLY A 252 8.39 -0.41 8.92
N THR A 253 7.33 -1.20 9.12
CA THR A 253 7.26 -2.25 10.13
C THR A 253 7.67 -3.61 9.58
N SER A 254 8.58 -4.27 10.30
CA SER A 254 8.86 -5.70 10.12
C SER A 254 8.46 -6.47 11.37
N PHE A 255 7.20 -6.92 11.40
CA PHE A 255 6.66 -7.73 12.49
C PHE A 255 7.14 -9.18 12.46
N ASP A 256 7.53 -9.64 11.29
CA ASP A 256 7.99 -10.98 10.96
C ASP A 256 9.02 -10.90 9.83
N ALA A 257 9.84 -11.94 9.65
CA ALA A 257 10.85 -12.04 8.57
C ALA A 257 10.26 -11.94 7.14
N GLN A 258 8.94 -11.77 7.03
CA GLN A 258 8.18 -11.67 5.78
C GLN A 258 8.05 -10.23 5.28
N TYR A 259 8.27 -9.20 6.12
CA TYR A 259 8.29 -7.81 5.65
C TYR A 259 9.71 -7.30 5.62
N VAL A 260 10.23 -7.17 4.41
CA VAL A 260 11.61 -6.78 4.13
C VAL A 260 11.62 -5.77 2.99
N ASN A 261 12.66 -4.95 2.93
CA ASN A 261 12.94 -4.09 1.79
C ASN A 261 13.29 -4.94 0.54
N VAL A 262 13.52 -4.28 -0.59
CA VAL A 262 13.86 -4.96 -1.85
C VAL A 262 15.13 -5.81 -1.79
N ASN A 263 16.05 -5.52 -0.86
CA ASN A 263 17.27 -6.29 -0.65
C ASN A 263 17.04 -7.52 0.23
N GLY A 264 15.86 -7.69 0.84
CA GLY A 264 15.56 -8.77 1.77
C GLY A 264 15.85 -8.46 3.24
N GLU A 265 16.09 -7.19 3.58
CA GLU A 265 16.41 -6.76 4.95
C GLU A 265 15.16 -6.24 5.68
N ALA A 266 15.02 -6.55 6.97
CA ALA A 266 13.90 -6.11 7.79
C ALA A 266 14.00 -4.61 8.16
N GLY A 267 12.87 -3.90 8.16
CA GLY A 267 12.70 -2.56 8.73
C GLY A 267 12.56 -2.55 10.25
N TYR A 268 12.80 -1.40 10.88
CA TYR A 268 13.03 -1.30 12.34
C TYR A 268 11.81 -0.83 13.16
N PHE A 269 10.66 -0.48 12.55
CA PHE A 269 9.56 0.17 13.28
C PHE A 269 8.83 -0.70 14.31
N ALA A 270 8.99 -2.02 14.28
CA ALA A 270 8.37 -2.91 15.28
C ALA A 270 8.74 -2.53 16.73
N HIS A 271 9.88 -1.87 16.94
CA HIS A 271 10.34 -1.40 18.25
C HIS A 271 9.61 -0.16 18.81
N SER A 272 8.77 0.51 18.00
CA SER A 272 8.23 1.85 18.30
C SER A 272 6.71 1.91 18.58
N LEU A 273 6.01 0.77 18.66
CA LEU A 273 4.55 0.72 18.75
C LEU A 273 4.01 1.00 20.16
N HIS A 274 2.84 1.62 20.25
CA HIS A 274 2.23 2.01 21.53
C HIS A 274 0.99 1.19 21.90
N ALA A 275 0.29 0.60 20.93
CA ALA A 275 -0.92 -0.17 21.14
C ALA A 275 -0.91 -1.53 20.41
N TYR A 276 -0.66 -1.54 19.10
CA TYR A 276 -0.76 -2.75 18.29
C TYR A 276 0.19 -3.85 18.78
N GLY A 277 -0.33 -5.08 18.96
CA GLY A 277 0.48 -6.22 19.41
C GLY A 277 0.93 -6.15 20.87
N ARG A 278 0.57 -5.10 21.62
CA ARG A 278 1.03 -4.88 23.00
C ARG A 278 0.05 -5.34 24.08
N THR A 279 -0.82 -6.31 23.75
CA THR A 279 -1.82 -6.85 24.68
C THR A 279 -1.20 -7.21 26.04
N GLY A 280 -1.79 -6.73 27.13
CA GLY A 280 -1.30 -6.99 28.49
C GLY A 280 -0.12 -6.10 28.93
N GLN A 281 0.60 -5.48 28.00
CA GLN A 281 1.70 -4.56 28.34
C GLN A 281 1.18 -3.21 28.86
N PRO A 282 1.94 -2.52 29.72
CA PRO A 282 1.54 -1.21 30.22
C PRO A 282 1.44 -0.18 29.10
N CYS A 283 0.32 0.54 29.04
CA CYS A 283 0.11 1.66 28.13
C CYS A 283 1.16 2.75 28.39
N PRO A 284 1.93 3.20 27.38
CA PRO A 284 2.98 4.21 27.54
C PRO A 284 2.50 5.54 28.12
N ARG A 285 1.19 5.81 28.07
CA ARG A 285 0.60 7.06 28.56
C ARG A 285 0.12 7.00 30.02
N CYS A 286 -0.38 5.84 30.46
CA CYS A 286 -1.08 5.74 31.75
C CYS A 286 -0.73 4.49 32.59
N GLY A 287 0.17 3.63 32.11
CA GLY A 287 0.61 2.42 32.79
C GLY A 287 -0.39 1.26 32.80
N ARG A 288 -1.68 1.49 32.50
CA ARG A 288 -2.69 0.41 32.50
C ARG A 288 -2.51 -0.52 31.30
N PRO A 289 -2.83 -1.82 31.42
CA PRO A 289 -2.67 -2.78 30.34
C PRO A 289 -3.41 -2.38 29.06
N ILE A 290 -2.77 -2.57 27.90
CA ILE A 290 -3.43 -2.54 26.59
C ILE A 290 -4.35 -3.75 26.47
N VAL A 291 -5.58 -3.50 26.01
CA VAL A 291 -6.58 -4.54 25.80
C VAL A 291 -6.64 -4.94 24.32
N ARG A 292 -6.97 -6.20 24.06
CA ARG A 292 -7.22 -6.73 22.73
C ARG A 292 -8.68 -7.18 22.64
N VAL A 293 -9.37 -6.73 21.60
CA VAL A 293 -10.74 -7.16 21.30
C VAL A 293 -10.81 -7.72 19.89
N SER A 294 -11.80 -8.60 19.67
CA SER A 294 -12.20 -8.94 18.31
C SER A 294 -12.86 -7.72 17.67
N PHE A 295 -12.45 -7.39 16.44
CA PHE A 295 -13.01 -6.31 15.66
C PHE A 295 -13.23 -6.84 14.25
N THR A 296 -14.46 -7.23 13.96
CA THR A 296 -14.84 -8.01 12.77
C THR A 296 -13.98 -9.28 12.65
N ASN A 297 -13.20 -9.44 11.58
CA ASN A 297 -12.31 -10.58 11.34
C ASN A 297 -10.85 -10.25 11.66
N ARG A 298 -10.61 -9.24 12.51
CA ARG A 298 -9.28 -8.74 12.89
C ARG A 298 -9.22 -8.49 14.40
N SER A 299 -8.02 -8.34 14.94
CA SER A 299 -7.83 -7.82 16.30
C SER A 299 -7.81 -6.30 16.32
N SER A 300 -8.26 -5.69 17.41
CA SER A 300 -7.98 -4.29 17.73
C SER A 300 -7.35 -4.18 19.11
N HIS A 301 -6.30 -3.38 19.19
CA HIS A 301 -5.57 -3.11 20.41
C HIS A 301 -5.74 -1.65 20.80
N TYR A 302 -6.10 -1.40 22.05
CA TYR A 302 -6.32 -0.04 22.55
C TYR A 302 -6.12 0.04 24.06
N CYS A 303 -5.99 1.25 24.60
CA CYS A 303 -5.98 1.48 26.04
C CYS A 303 -7.38 1.87 26.53
N ALA A 304 -8.07 0.98 27.25
CA ALA A 304 -9.43 1.22 27.74
C ALA A 304 -9.58 2.46 28.64
N HIS A 305 -8.49 2.92 29.26
CA HIS A 305 -8.50 4.13 30.08
C HIS A 305 -8.30 5.41 29.27
N CYS A 306 -7.37 5.39 28.32
CA CYS A 306 -7.02 6.55 27.49
C CYS A 306 -8.02 6.77 26.35
N GLN A 307 -8.62 5.71 25.83
CA GLN A 307 -9.55 5.71 24.71
C GLN A 307 -10.94 5.30 25.23
N ARG A 308 -11.61 6.22 25.93
CA ARG A 308 -12.92 5.93 26.54
C ARG A 308 -14.00 5.88 25.47
N ARG A 309 -14.91 4.90 25.56
CA ARG A 309 -16.17 4.96 24.81
C ARG A 309 -16.94 6.20 25.24
N SER A 310 -17.39 7.01 24.28
CA SER A 310 -18.38 8.04 24.57
C SER A 310 -19.61 7.34 25.14
N ARG A 311 -20.04 7.72 26.35
CA ARG A 311 -21.36 7.30 26.85
C ARG A 311 -22.37 7.82 25.84
N ALA A 312 -23.10 6.92 25.18
CA ALA A 312 -24.29 7.33 24.45
C ALA A 312 -25.20 8.02 25.49
N THR A 313 -25.46 9.30 25.31
CA THR A 313 -26.56 9.95 26.02
C THR A 313 -27.80 9.18 25.59
N PRO A 314 -28.57 8.56 26.51
CA PRO A 314 -29.85 7.97 26.13
C PRO A 314 -30.69 9.11 25.54
N SER A 315 -31.23 8.86 24.36
CA SER A 315 -32.27 9.71 23.75
C SER A 315 -33.51 9.76 24.65
#